data_AF-A0A286GLJ4-F1
#
_entry.id   AF-A0A286GLJ4-F1
#
_cell.length_a   1.000
_cell.length_b   1.000
_cell.length_c   1.000
_cell.angle_alpha   90.00
_cell.angle_beta   90.00
_cell.angle_gamma   90.00
#
_symmetry.space_group_name_H-M   'P 1'
#
loop_
_entity.id
_entity.type
_entity.pdbx_description
1 polymer ?
#
loop_
_entity_poly.entity_id
_entity_poly.type
_entity_poly.pdbx_seq_one_letter_code
_entity_poly.pdbx_strand_id
1 'polypeptide(L)'
;MTRAARQTESRDMLSQEAAMPVEGFWIVRVEQDAAGDATGATLTLDRGHLTGGDDTYYYLGTYRQEPDDTLALDIDATRYAGDPPPALDDLQDMVFLRLTLRPRGGSADLWEGEVVDRVTEDAEPVRAVARRVAAWR
;
A
#
# COMPACT_ATOMS: atom_id res chain seq x y z
N MET A 1 -40.49 19.91 -2.49
CA MET A 1 -39.09 19.44 -2.69
C MET A 1 -38.44 20.36 -3.70
N THR A 2 -37.52 21.19 -3.23
CA THR A 2 -37.06 22.41 -3.91
C THR A 2 -35.90 22.12 -4.85
N ARG A 3 -35.87 22.79 -6.00
CA ARG A 3 -34.88 22.68 -7.11
C ARG A 3 -33.41 22.70 -6.65
N ALA A 4 -33.12 23.26 -5.47
CA ALA A 4 -31.80 23.28 -4.85
C ALA A 4 -31.30 21.88 -4.41
N ALA A 5 -32.18 20.98 -3.93
CA ALA A 5 -31.77 19.65 -3.49
C ALA A 5 -31.28 18.76 -4.65
N ARG A 6 -31.97 18.83 -5.81
CA ARG A 6 -31.56 18.11 -7.03
C ARG A 6 -30.24 18.62 -7.62
N GLN A 7 -29.88 19.88 -7.36
CA GLN A 7 -28.69 20.51 -7.92
C GLN A 7 -27.43 20.18 -7.11
N THR A 8 -27.57 19.92 -5.80
CA THR A 8 -26.48 19.39 -4.94
C THR A 8 -26.21 17.91 -5.26
N GLU A 9 -27.27 17.09 -5.37
CA GLU A 9 -27.13 15.66 -5.73
C GLU A 9 -26.50 15.46 -7.13
N SER A 10 -26.83 16.32 -8.09
CA SER A 10 -26.23 16.26 -9.44
C SER A 10 -24.77 16.69 -9.48
N ARG A 11 -24.30 17.49 -8.51
CA ARG A 11 -22.91 17.94 -8.42
C ARG A 11 -22.03 16.88 -7.75
N ASP A 12 -22.55 16.20 -6.73
CA ASP A 12 -21.89 15.05 -6.09
C ASP A 12 -21.80 13.84 -7.04
N MET A 13 -22.75 13.69 -7.97
CA MET A 13 -22.71 12.64 -9.00
C MET A 13 -21.70 12.89 -10.15
N LEU A 14 -21.21 14.12 -10.32
CA LEU A 14 -20.34 14.51 -11.45
C LEU A 14 -18.86 14.68 -11.06
N SER A 15 -18.48 14.28 -9.84
CA SER A 15 -17.08 14.33 -9.36
C SER A 15 -16.52 12.97 -8.98
N GLN A 16 -17.23 11.86 -9.23
CA GLN A 16 -16.58 10.56 -9.33
C GLN A 16 -15.86 10.47 -10.67
N GLU A 17 -14.76 11.20 -10.79
CA GLU A 17 -13.68 10.74 -11.65
C GLU A 17 -13.39 9.31 -11.16
N ALA A 18 -13.66 8.30 -11.99
CA ALA A 18 -13.56 6.92 -11.58
C ALA A 18 -12.12 6.70 -11.08
N ALA A 19 -11.97 6.55 -9.77
CA ALA A 19 -10.69 6.33 -9.14
C ALA A 19 -9.97 5.24 -9.93
N MET A 20 -8.72 5.49 -10.33
CA MET A 20 -8.00 4.51 -11.14
C MET A 20 -8.04 3.17 -10.42
N PRO A 21 -8.49 2.07 -11.04
CA PRO A 21 -8.57 0.80 -10.33
C PRO A 21 -7.17 0.47 -9.80
N VAL A 22 -7.05 0.18 -8.51
CA VAL A 22 -5.77 -0.18 -7.85
C VAL A 22 -5.66 -1.67 -7.57
N GLU A 23 -6.77 -2.39 -7.72
CA GLU A 23 -6.82 -3.84 -7.56
C GLU A 23 -5.91 -4.56 -8.55
N GLY A 24 -5.19 -5.56 -8.04
CA GLY A 24 -4.18 -6.24 -8.84
C GLY A 24 -3.09 -6.94 -8.05
N PHE A 25 -2.16 -7.50 -8.82
CA PHE A 25 -0.87 -7.99 -8.35
C PHE A 25 0.20 -6.93 -8.56
N TRP A 26 0.95 -6.64 -7.51
CA TRP A 26 1.92 -5.57 -7.43
C TRP A 26 3.28 -6.10 -6.99
N ILE A 27 4.32 -5.45 -7.51
CA ILE A 27 5.70 -5.58 -7.02
C ILE A 27 6.09 -4.25 -6.42
N VAL A 28 6.55 -4.25 -5.17
CA VAL A 28 7.03 -3.08 -4.45
C VAL A 28 8.52 -3.24 -4.21
N ARG A 29 9.28 -2.18 -4.47
CA ARG A 29 10.69 -2.07 -4.12
C ARG A 29 10.84 -0.97 -3.09
N VAL A 30 11.48 -1.27 -1.96
CA VAL A 30 11.83 -0.30 -0.93
C VAL A 30 13.33 0.01 -1.06
N GLU A 31 13.69 1.28 -1.19
CA GLU A 31 15.07 1.75 -1.39
C GLU A 31 15.65 2.22 -0.06
N GLN A 32 16.64 1.50 0.50
CA GLN A 32 17.39 1.97 1.68
C GLN A 32 18.68 2.65 1.24
N ASP A 33 18.62 3.97 1.06
CA ASP A 33 19.74 4.79 0.58
C ASP A 33 21.00 4.69 1.45
N ALA A 34 20.86 4.47 2.76
CA ALA A 34 21.99 4.37 3.68
C ALA A 34 22.80 3.07 3.55
N ALA A 35 22.18 1.99 3.09
CA ALA A 35 22.81 0.66 2.97
C ALA A 35 23.16 0.30 1.52
N GLY A 36 22.61 1.01 0.53
CA GLY A 36 22.71 0.62 -0.88
C GLY A 36 21.90 -0.64 -1.22
N ASP A 37 21.08 -1.11 -0.29
CA ASP A 37 20.25 -2.30 -0.40
C ASP A 37 18.82 -1.92 -0.78
N ALA A 38 18.15 -2.84 -1.49
CA ALA A 38 16.74 -2.71 -1.79
C ALA A 38 16.05 -4.05 -1.55
N THR A 39 14.95 -4.00 -0.82
CA THR A 39 14.09 -5.17 -0.61
C THR A 39 12.92 -5.10 -1.57
N GLY A 40 12.58 -6.25 -2.14
CA GLY A 40 11.42 -6.42 -3.01
C GLY A 40 10.33 -7.21 -2.31
N ALA A 41 9.09 -6.75 -2.40
CA ALA A 41 7.92 -7.46 -1.93
C ALA A 41 6.87 -7.61 -3.03
N THR A 42 6.03 -8.63 -2.89
CA THR A 42 4.86 -8.82 -3.73
C THR A 42 3.60 -8.57 -2.93
N LEU A 43 2.61 -7.90 -3.53
CA LEU A 43 1.32 -7.59 -2.91
C LEU A 43 0.19 -7.98 -3.86
N THR A 44 -0.88 -8.52 -3.31
CA THR A 44 -2.18 -8.68 -3.96
C THR A 44 -3.18 -7.79 -3.27
N LEU A 45 -3.84 -6.92 -4.02
CA LEU A 45 -4.89 -6.02 -3.54
C LEU A 45 -6.24 -6.48 -4.10
N ASP A 46 -7.16 -6.89 -3.23
CA ASP A 46 -8.51 -7.33 -3.61
C ASP A 46 -9.53 -6.84 -2.57
N ARG A 47 -10.56 -6.09 -3.01
CA ARG A 47 -11.71 -5.65 -2.21
C ARG A 47 -11.34 -5.01 -0.86
N GLY A 48 -10.35 -4.12 -0.87
CA GLY A 48 -9.89 -3.40 0.32
C GLY A 48 -8.93 -4.20 1.23
N HIS A 49 -8.61 -5.43 0.87
CA HIS A 49 -7.66 -6.29 1.59
C HIS A 49 -6.35 -6.42 0.82
N LEU A 50 -5.25 -6.55 1.57
CA LEU A 50 -3.96 -6.91 1.00
C LEU A 50 -3.41 -8.21 1.60
N THR A 51 -2.78 -8.99 0.75
CA THR A 51 -1.94 -10.13 1.13
C THR A 51 -0.65 -10.10 0.35
N GLY A 52 0.46 -10.55 0.91
CA GLY A 52 1.73 -10.53 0.19
C GLY A 52 2.88 -11.04 1.02
N GLY A 53 4.07 -10.60 0.66
CA GLY A 53 5.29 -10.89 1.39
C GLY A 53 6.54 -10.75 0.56
N ASP A 54 7.64 -11.07 1.21
CA ASP A 54 8.98 -11.21 0.66
C ASP A 54 9.58 -12.56 1.10
N ASP A 55 10.91 -12.70 1.02
CA ASP A 55 11.63 -13.92 1.40
C ASP A 55 11.74 -14.15 2.92
N THR A 56 11.26 -13.19 3.73
CA THR A 56 11.45 -13.15 5.19
C THR A 56 10.12 -13.01 5.95
N TYR A 57 9.16 -12.29 5.38
CA TYR A 57 7.89 -11.90 5.99
C TYR A 57 6.70 -12.24 5.09
N TYR A 58 5.60 -12.66 5.71
CA TYR A 58 4.28 -12.63 5.05
C TYR A 58 3.53 -11.40 5.51
N TYR A 59 2.72 -10.84 4.62
CA TYR A 59 2.01 -9.59 4.82
C TYR A 59 0.50 -9.81 4.76
N LEU A 60 -0.20 -9.22 5.72
CA LEU A 60 -1.66 -9.10 5.73
C LEU A 60 -2.01 -7.64 6.00
N GLY A 61 -3.18 -7.19 5.56
CA GLY A 61 -3.61 -5.83 5.89
C GLY A 61 -4.77 -5.33 5.07
N THR A 62 -4.87 -4.01 4.98
CA THR A 62 -5.92 -3.32 4.25
C THR A 62 -5.34 -2.19 3.41
N TYR A 63 -6.07 -1.83 2.36
CA TYR A 63 -5.73 -0.66 1.56
C TYR A 63 -6.97 0.19 1.31
N ARG A 64 -6.74 1.46 1.03
CA ARG A 64 -7.75 2.40 0.57
C ARG A 64 -7.14 3.36 -0.44
N GLN A 65 -7.92 3.69 -1.45
CA GLN A 65 -7.60 4.75 -2.39
C GLN A 65 -8.31 6.02 -1.93
N GLU A 66 -7.53 7.08 -1.75
CA GLU A 66 -8.00 8.40 -1.37
C GLU A 66 -8.49 9.18 -2.61
N PRO A 67 -9.30 10.25 -2.42
CA PRO A 67 -9.78 11.07 -3.52
C PRO A 67 -8.70 11.80 -4.32
N ASP A 68 -7.47 11.91 -3.81
CA ASP A 68 -6.32 12.56 -4.47
C ASP A 68 -5.41 11.56 -5.21
N ASP A 69 -5.94 10.39 -5.56
CA ASP A 69 -5.21 9.26 -6.14
C ASP A 69 -4.05 8.72 -5.27
N THR A 70 -4.05 9.04 -3.96
CA THR A 70 -3.14 8.40 -3.02
C THR A 70 -3.66 7.00 -2.69
N LEU A 71 -2.80 6.00 -2.82
CA LEU A 71 -3.05 4.64 -2.34
C LEU A 71 -2.36 4.46 -0.99
N ALA A 72 -3.15 4.30 0.07
CA ALA A 72 -2.67 4.03 1.42
C ALA A 72 -2.88 2.56 1.77
N LEU A 73 -1.82 1.90 2.23
CA LEU A 73 -1.84 0.50 2.65
C LEU A 73 -1.32 0.41 4.09
N ASP A 74 -2.11 -0.23 4.96
CA ASP A 74 -1.69 -0.61 6.30
C ASP A 74 -1.33 -2.10 6.28
N ILE A 75 -0.06 -2.41 6.53
CA ILE A 75 0.53 -3.74 6.38
C ILE A 75 1.01 -4.23 7.75
N ASP A 76 0.54 -5.41 8.12
CA ASP A 76 1.05 -6.19 9.24
C ASP A 76 1.96 -7.28 8.67
N ALA A 77 3.27 -7.10 8.88
CA ALA A 77 4.30 -8.02 8.44
C ALA A 77 4.69 -8.94 9.57
N THR A 78 4.61 -10.25 9.36
CA THR A 78 5.05 -11.25 10.34
C THR A 78 6.20 -12.05 9.77
N ARG A 79 7.31 -12.08 10.50
CA ARG A 79 8.50 -12.84 10.12
C ARG A 79 8.21 -14.33 10.19
N TYR A 80 8.54 -15.07 9.13
CA TYR A 80 8.44 -16.53 9.10
C TYR A 80 9.81 -17.21 8.81
N ALA A 81 10.80 -16.43 8.39
CA ALA A 81 12.13 -16.93 8.04
C ALA A 81 13.24 -16.00 8.57
N GLY A 82 14.48 -16.49 8.52
CA GLY A 82 15.69 -15.76 8.92
C GLY A 82 16.46 -16.45 10.05
N ASP A 83 17.59 -15.84 10.43
CA ASP A 83 18.48 -16.30 11.49
C ASP A 83 18.62 -15.20 12.56
N PRO A 84 18.30 -15.45 13.85
CA PRO A 84 17.75 -16.69 14.39
C PRO A 84 16.36 -17.00 13.81
N PRO A 85 15.94 -18.28 13.80
CA PRO A 85 14.58 -18.63 13.42
C PRO A 85 13.57 -17.93 14.34
N PRO A 86 12.40 -17.51 13.81
CA PRO A 86 11.38 -16.85 14.61
C PRO A 86 10.89 -17.77 15.73
N ALA A 87 10.67 -17.22 16.91
CA ALA A 87 10.06 -17.96 18.01
C ALA A 87 8.54 -18.02 17.76
N LEU A 88 7.95 -19.21 17.79
CA LEU A 88 6.51 -19.41 17.51
C LEU A 88 5.59 -18.70 18.52
N ASP A 89 6.14 -18.24 19.63
CA ASP A 89 5.43 -17.78 20.82
C ASP A 89 5.55 -16.26 21.02
N ASP A 90 6.37 -15.57 20.20
CA ASP A 90 6.72 -14.17 20.41
C ASP A 90 6.16 -13.29 19.29
N LEU A 91 5.23 -12.40 19.64
CA LEU A 91 4.68 -11.38 18.74
C LEU A 91 5.71 -10.27 18.42
N GLN A 92 6.93 -10.33 18.99
CA GLN A 92 8.03 -9.41 18.68
C GLN A 92 8.49 -9.46 17.22
N ASP A 93 8.13 -10.51 16.48
CA ASP A 93 8.47 -10.68 15.06
C ASP A 93 7.47 -10.01 14.10
N MET A 94 6.62 -9.13 14.62
CA MET A 94 5.68 -8.32 13.84
C MET A 94 6.20 -6.90 13.61
N VAL A 95 6.17 -6.46 12.35
CA VAL A 95 6.40 -5.07 11.96
C VAL A 95 5.12 -4.50 11.37
N PHE A 96 4.76 -3.30 11.79
CA PHE A 96 3.55 -2.61 11.37
C PHE A 96 3.94 -1.48 10.44
N LEU A 97 3.59 -1.59 9.16
CA LEU A 97 4.04 -0.67 8.13
C LEU A 97 2.86 0.11 7.55
N ARG A 98 3.11 1.36 7.17
CA ARG A 98 2.24 2.12 6.29
C ARG A 98 2.97 2.43 4.99
N LEU A 99 2.43 1.94 3.87
CA LEU A 99 2.89 2.28 2.53
C LEU A 99 1.93 3.30 1.92
N THR A 100 2.46 4.45 1.54
CA THR A 100 1.70 5.52 0.86
C THR A 100 2.27 5.69 -0.53
N LEU A 101 1.44 5.57 -1.57
CA LEU A 101 1.85 5.60 -2.97
C LEU A 101 1.02 6.60 -3.76
N ARG A 102 1.63 7.20 -4.79
CA ARG A 102 0.96 8.04 -5.80
C ARG A 102 1.38 7.65 -7.21
N PRO A 103 0.52 7.83 -8.22
CA PRO A 103 0.84 7.48 -9.59
C PRO A 103 1.95 8.39 -10.14
N ARG A 104 3.01 7.78 -10.66
CA ARG A 104 4.14 8.50 -11.23
C ARG A 104 3.83 8.92 -12.66
N GLY A 105 3.80 10.24 -12.90
CA GLY A 105 3.57 10.80 -14.24
C GLY A 105 2.21 10.41 -14.86
N GLY A 106 1.18 10.20 -14.03
CA GLY A 106 -0.15 9.75 -14.47
C GLY A 106 -0.20 8.29 -14.94
N SER A 107 0.84 7.50 -14.66
CA SER A 107 0.83 6.07 -14.96
C SER A 107 -0.15 5.32 -14.07
N ALA A 108 -1.01 4.49 -14.66
CA ALA A 108 -1.89 3.60 -13.91
C ALA A 108 -1.12 2.46 -13.20
N ASP A 109 0.09 2.15 -13.66
CA ASP A 109 0.82 0.95 -13.24
C ASP A 109 2.15 1.24 -12.55
N LEU A 110 2.64 2.48 -12.56
CA LEU A 110 3.89 2.85 -11.88
C LEU A 110 3.62 3.92 -10.83
N TRP A 111 3.94 3.60 -9.59
CA TRP A 111 3.64 4.42 -8.43
C TRP A 111 4.89 4.61 -7.58
N GLU A 112 4.96 5.74 -6.89
CA GLU A 112 6.08 6.07 -5.99
C GLU A 112 5.55 6.66 -4.68
N GLY A 113 6.34 6.51 -3.63
CA GLY A 113 6.01 7.05 -2.32
C GLY A 113 6.91 6.48 -1.25
N GLU A 114 6.34 6.18 -0.08
CA GLU A 114 7.10 5.95 1.13
C GLU A 114 6.50 4.84 2.00
N VAL A 115 7.36 4.08 2.66
CA VAL A 115 7.04 3.12 3.71
C VAL A 115 7.54 3.67 5.03
N VAL A 116 6.71 3.59 6.07
CA VAL A 116 7.10 3.98 7.44
C VAL A 116 6.59 2.93 8.43
N ASP A 117 7.35 2.66 9.49
CA ASP A 117 6.85 1.93 10.65
C ASP A 117 5.81 2.80 11.37
N ARG A 118 4.58 2.30 11.48
CA ARG A 118 3.44 3.06 12.03
C ARG A 118 3.31 2.98 13.56
N VAL A 119 4.18 2.22 14.23
CA VAL A 119 4.21 2.07 15.69
C VAL A 119 5.41 2.79 16.31
N THR A 120 6.53 2.85 15.59
CA THR A 120 7.72 3.57 16.04
C THR A 120 7.55 5.10 15.84
N GLU A 121 7.55 5.88 16.93
CA GLU A 121 7.25 7.32 16.89
C GLU A 121 8.21 8.15 16.01
N ASP A 122 9.48 7.75 15.94
CA ASP A 122 10.54 8.44 15.19
C ASP A 122 10.97 7.68 13.93
N ALA A 123 10.10 6.84 13.36
CA ALA A 123 10.44 6.10 12.16
C ALA A 123 10.64 7.03 10.96
N GLU A 124 11.84 7.00 10.38
CA GLU A 124 12.12 7.72 9.14
C GLU A 124 11.46 7.00 7.96
N PRO A 125 10.69 7.70 7.10
CA PRO A 125 10.10 7.09 5.93
C PRO A 125 11.19 6.66 4.95
N VAL A 126 11.00 5.49 4.36
CA VAL A 126 11.88 4.91 3.36
C VAL A 126 11.19 4.94 2.01
N ARG A 127 11.92 5.35 0.97
CA ARG A 127 11.35 5.48 -0.36
C ARG A 127 10.90 4.13 -0.91
N ALA A 128 9.77 4.13 -1.61
CA ALA A 128 9.22 2.98 -2.28
C ALA A 128 8.81 3.30 -3.73
N VAL A 129 9.01 2.31 -4.60
CA VAL A 129 8.50 2.30 -5.97
C VAL A 129 7.68 1.03 -6.16
N ALA A 130 6.44 1.18 -6.60
CA ALA A 130 5.53 0.08 -6.81
C ALA A 130 5.11 0.00 -8.28
N ARG A 131 5.05 -1.22 -8.80
CA ARG A 131 4.55 -1.51 -10.14
C ARG A 131 3.41 -2.50 -10.07
N ARG A 132 2.26 -2.13 -10.66
CA ARG A 132 1.19 -3.09 -10.92
C ARG A 132 1.55 -3.93 -12.13
N VAL A 133 1.50 -5.23 -11.96
CA VAL A 133 1.88 -6.22 -12.99
C VAL A 133 0.64 -6.87 -13.60
N ALA A 134 -0.43 -7.02 -12.83
CA ALA A 134 -1.73 -7.47 -13.32
C ALA A 134 -2.85 -6.72 -12.60
N ALA A 135 -3.91 -6.36 -13.32
CA ALA A 135 -5.11 -5.76 -12.76
C ALA A 135 -6.23 -6.81 -12.63
N TRP A 136 -7.03 -6.70 -11.58
CA TRP A 136 -8.27 -7.47 -11.47
C TRP A 136 -9.36 -6.83 -12.33
N ARG A 137 -10.33 -7.64 -12.76
CA ARG A 137 -11.43 -7.25 -13.65
C ARG A 137 -12.75 -7.35 -12.91
#